data_AF-A0A7C7Y5U6-F1
#
_entry.id   AF-A0A7C7Y5U6-F1
#
_cell.length_a   1.000
_cell.length_b   1.000
_cell.length_c   1.000
_cell.angle_alpha   90.00
_cell.angle_beta   90.00
_cell.angle_gamma   90.00
#
_symmetry.space_group_name_H-M   'P 1'
#
loop_
_entity.id
_entity.type
_entity.pdbx_description
1 polymer ?
#
loop_
_entity_poly.entity_id
_entity_poly.type
_entity_poly.pdbx_seq_one_letter_code
_entity_poly.pdbx_strand_id
1 'polypeptide(L)'
;MFSQAIQAASIATKSRPQYLLRQPLEKRAAAVRRALARVASAPMAEEILAAYFVECRKEVLVAWLDRVGLAHEDGVLKDEHPKCPAKTKLTQHVKGFLAEAKDPDRALLLSAFGAQSAIDWPALDGLVEAAKA
;
A
#
# COMPACT_ATOMS: atom_id res chain seq x y z
N MET A 1 0.31 -6.66 18.11
CA MET A 1 -0.21 -6.65 16.73
C MET A 1 0.89 -6.58 15.64
N PHE A 2 2.12 -7.08 15.86
CA PHE A 2 3.17 -7.11 14.81
C PHE A 2 4.06 -8.39 14.86
N SER A 3 3.59 -9.45 15.53
CA SER A 3 4.39 -10.66 15.75
C SER A 3 4.82 -11.32 14.44
N GLN A 4 3.95 -11.35 13.43
CA GLN A 4 4.23 -11.94 12.13
C GLN A 4 5.26 -11.14 11.33
N ALA A 5 5.15 -9.80 11.28
CA ALA A 5 6.15 -8.94 10.65
C ALA A 5 7.53 -9.07 11.32
N ILE A 6 7.56 -9.18 12.65
CA ILE A 6 8.79 -9.42 13.41
C ILE A 6 9.36 -10.82 13.15
N GLN A 7 8.52 -11.85 13.01
CA GLN A 7 8.97 -13.19 12.63
C GLN A 7 9.56 -13.21 11.22
N ALA A 8 8.91 -12.58 10.25
CA ALA A 8 9.43 -12.43 8.89
C ALA A 8 10.79 -11.70 8.89
N ALA A 9 10.91 -10.63 9.67
CA ALA A 9 12.17 -9.91 9.85
C ALA A 9 13.27 -10.75 10.52
N SER A 10 12.90 -11.56 11.50
CA SER A 10 13.81 -12.47 12.21
C SER A 10 14.39 -13.51 11.26
N ILE A 11 13.53 -14.16 10.46
CA ILE A 11 13.93 -15.11 9.43
C ILE A 11 14.83 -14.43 8.39
N ALA A 12 14.41 -13.27 7.90
CA ALA A 12 15.13 -12.53 6.87
C ALA A 12 16.54 -12.10 7.29
N THR A 13 16.71 -11.76 8.58
CA THR A 13 17.97 -11.29 9.17
C THR A 13 18.74 -12.38 9.91
N LYS A 14 18.26 -13.63 9.90
CA LYS A 14 18.81 -14.75 10.68
C LYS A 14 19.01 -14.41 12.17
N SER A 15 18.09 -13.64 12.73
CA SER A 15 18.12 -13.20 14.13
C SER A 15 16.99 -13.84 14.94
N ARG A 16 17.14 -13.88 16.27
CA ARG A 16 16.07 -14.37 17.15
C ARG A 16 14.98 -13.29 17.29
N PRO A 17 13.68 -13.63 17.26
CA PRO A 17 12.60 -12.64 17.42
C PRO A 17 12.69 -11.81 18.69
N GLN A 18 13.06 -12.43 19.81
CA GLN A 18 13.27 -11.73 21.08
C GLN A 18 14.41 -10.71 21.03
N TYR A 19 15.47 -10.98 20.24
CA TYR A 19 16.55 -10.02 20.04
C TYR A 19 16.05 -8.78 19.31
N LEU A 20 15.29 -8.96 18.22
CA LEU A 20 14.68 -7.85 17.49
C LEU A 20 13.72 -7.07 18.37
N LEU A 21 12.85 -7.72 19.13
CA LEU A 21 11.89 -7.04 20.02
C LEU A 21 12.56 -6.12 21.06
N ARG A 22 13.78 -6.47 21.50
CA ARG A 22 14.60 -5.68 22.43
C ARG A 22 15.35 -4.52 21.78
N GLN A 23 15.40 -4.44 20.45
CA GLN A 23 16.04 -3.31 19.77
C GLN A 23 15.20 -2.02 19.87
N PRO A 24 15.84 -0.85 19.77
CA PRO A 24 15.14 0.43 19.57
C PRO A 24 14.15 0.38 18.40
N LEU A 25 13.07 1.15 18.49
CA LEU A 25 11.98 1.17 17.49
C LEU A 25 12.51 1.37 16.07
N GLU A 26 13.43 2.31 15.86
CA GLU A 26 14.02 2.60 14.55
C GLU A 26 14.73 1.38 13.94
N LYS A 27 15.51 0.66 14.75
CA LYS A 27 16.20 -0.57 14.31
C LYS A 27 15.22 -1.69 13.98
N ARG A 28 14.14 -1.81 14.77
CA ARG A 28 13.05 -2.77 14.51
C ARG A 28 12.34 -2.45 13.21
N ALA A 29 11.94 -1.19 13.02
CA ALA A 29 11.29 -0.71 11.80
C ALA A 29 12.19 -0.93 10.56
N ALA A 30 13.49 -0.62 10.66
CA ALA A 30 14.43 -0.84 9.58
C ALA A 30 14.64 -2.33 9.23
N ALA A 31 14.54 -3.24 10.20
CA ALA A 31 14.61 -4.68 9.96
C ALA A 31 13.31 -5.20 9.31
N VAL A 32 12.15 -4.77 9.81
CA VAL A 32 10.84 -5.10 9.23
C VAL A 32 10.74 -4.60 7.79
N ARG A 33 11.09 -3.34 7.53
CA ARG A 33 11.10 -2.76 6.18
C ARG A 33 11.94 -3.59 5.19
N ARG A 34 13.15 -4.00 5.61
CA ARG A 34 14.03 -4.85 4.78
C ARG A 34 13.46 -6.24 4.52
N ALA A 35 12.66 -6.76 5.44
CA ALA A 35 12.02 -8.06 5.28
C ALA A 35 10.83 -7.96 4.32
N LEU A 36 9.97 -6.97 4.51
CA LEU A 36 8.78 -6.72 3.67
C LEU A 36 9.13 -6.34 2.23
N ALA A 37 10.31 -5.75 1.99
CA ALA A 37 10.80 -5.45 0.64
C ALA A 37 11.14 -6.69 -0.21
N ARG A 38 11.06 -7.91 0.35
CA ARG A 38 11.32 -9.16 -0.38
C ARG A 38 10.03 -9.66 -1.04
N VAL A 39 10.15 -10.19 -2.26
CA VAL A 39 9.02 -10.77 -3.01
C VAL A 39 8.26 -11.82 -2.20
N ALA A 40 8.99 -12.69 -1.47
CA ALA A 40 8.37 -13.72 -0.60
C ALA A 40 7.52 -13.14 0.55
N SER A 41 7.59 -11.83 0.81
CA SER A 41 6.82 -11.13 1.82
C SER A 41 5.76 -10.20 1.22
N ALA A 42 5.51 -10.27 -0.09
CA ALA A 42 4.52 -9.42 -0.77
C ALA A 42 3.12 -9.50 -0.15
N PRO A 43 2.54 -10.69 0.15
CA PRO A 43 1.21 -10.76 0.77
C PRO A 43 1.13 -10.07 2.14
N MET A 44 2.19 -10.20 2.94
CA MET A 44 2.30 -9.52 4.25
C MET A 44 2.45 -8.00 4.08
N ALA A 45 3.21 -7.57 3.07
CA ALA A 45 3.40 -6.16 2.79
C ALA A 45 2.10 -5.50 2.31
N GLU A 46 1.34 -6.21 1.47
CA GLU A 46 -0.01 -5.82 1.01
C GLU A 46 -0.95 -5.61 2.20
N GLU A 47 -1.06 -6.60 3.10
CA GLU A 47 -1.93 -6.52 4.29
C GLU A 47 -1.55 -5.35 5.21
N ILE A 48 -0.25 -5.14 5.46
CA ILE A 48 0.23 -4.04 6.30
C ILE A 48 -0.09 -2.68 5.66
N LEU A 49 0.08 -2.54 4.34
CA LEU A 49 -0.25 -1.30 3.65
C LEU A 49 -1.76 -1.06 3.60
N ALA A 50 -2.56 -2.10 3.39
CA ALA A 50 -4.02 -2.00 3.44
C ALA A 50 -4.48 -1.54 4.83
N ALA A 51 -3.99 -2.17 5.90
CA ALA A 51 -4.28 -1.77 7.28
C ALA A 51 -3.85 -0.33 7.56
N TYR A 52 -2.66 0.09 7.10
CA TYR A 52 -2.20 1.47 7.23
C TYR A 52 -3.16 2.47 6.58
N PHE A 53 -3.67 2.20 5.38
CA PHE A 53 -4.60 3.11 4.71
C PHE A 53 -5.99 3.10 5.33
N VAL A 54 -6.48 1.97 5.83
CA VAL A 54 -7.78 1.90 6.52
C VAL A 54 -7.74 2.56 7.89
N GLU A 55 -6.67 2.37 8.65
CA GLU A 55 -6.58 2.82 10.05
C GLU A 55 -5.96 4.21 10.20
N CYS A 56 -4.91 4.51 9.44
CA CYS A 56 -4.10 5.73 9.63
C CYS A 56 -4.37 6.81 8.58
N ARG A 57 -4.73 6.41 7.35
CA ARG A 57 -4.85 7.33 6.20
C ARG A 57 -6.19 7.19 5.47
N LYS A 58 -7.26 6.91 6.22
CA LYS A 58 -8.60 6.64 5.68
C LYS A 58 -9.10 7.73 4.74
N GLU A 59 -8.89 8.99 5.09
CA GLU A 59 -9.30 10.13 4.27
C GLU A 59 -8.67 10.11 2.87
N VAL A 60 -7.40 9.70 2.77
CA VAL A 60 -6.67 9.60 1.49
C VAL A 60 -7.20 8.42 0.68
N LEU A 61 -7.47 7.29 1.33
CA LEU A 61 -8.08 6.12 0.71
C LEU A 61 -9.47 6.44 0.15
N VAL A 62 -10.36 7.00 0.97
CA VAL A 62 -11.72 7.39 0.56
C VAL A 62 -11.68 8.40 -0.59
N ALA A 63 -10.83 9.42 -0.50
CA ALA A 63 -10.69 10.41 -1.57
C ALA A 63 -10.23 9.80 -2.91
N TRP A 64 -9.43 8.72 -2.89
CA TRP A 64 -9.10 7.96 -4.10
C TRP A 64 -10.32 7.19 -4.60
N LEU A 65 -10.95 6.39 -3.74
CA LEU A 65 -12.08 5.54 -4.11
C LEU A 65 -13.27 6.34 -4.65
N ASP A 66 -13.61 7.46 -4.01
CA ASP A 66 -14.63 8.40 -4.48
C ASP A 66 -14.27 8.98 -5.85
N ARG A 67 -13.01 9.37 -6.04
CA ARG A 67 -12.54 9.95 -7.30
C ARG A 67 -12.65 8.98 -8.47
N VAL A 68 -12.36 7.69 -8.26
CA VAL A 68 -12.51 6.66 -9.31
C VAL A 68 -13.94 6.12 -9.41
N GLY A 69 -14.83 6.49 -8.48
CA GLY A 69 -16.22 6.09 -8.47
C GLY A 69 -16.44 4.64 -8.02
N LEU A 70 -15.57 4.12 -7.14
CA LEU A 70 -15.71 2.78 -6.60
C LEU A 70 -16.60 2.78 -5.36
N ALA A 71 -17.59 1.88 -5.32
CA ALA A 71 -18.45 1.74 -4.17
C ALA A 71 -17.69 1.13 -2.99
N HIS A 72 -17.73 1.81 -1.84
CA HIS A 72 -17.04 1.36 -0.63
C HIS A 72 -17.83 1.70 0.64
N GLU A 73 -17.39 1.15 1.76
CA GLU A 73 -17.85 1.46 3.11
C GLU A 73 -16.61 1.63 3.99
N ASP A 74 -16.39 2.85 4.51
CA ASP A 74 -15.24 3.19 5.36
C ASP A 74 -13.84 2.82 4.81
N GLY A 75 -13.69 2.82 3.48
CA GLY A 75 -12.45 2.46 2.77
C GLY A 75 -12.39 0.99 2.34
N VAL A 76 -13.38 0.17 2.70
CA VAL A 76 -13.51 -1.21 2.27
C VAL A 76 -14.37 -1.26 1.00
N LEU A 77 -13.81 -1.80 -0.09
CA LEU A 77 -14.54 -1.96 -1.35
C LEU A 77 -15.72 -2.91 -1.19
N LYS A 78 -16.85 -2.58 -1.84
CA LYS A 78 -18.01 -3.48 -1.92
C LYS A 78 -17.86 -4.57 -2.97
N ASP A 79 -17.03 -4.31 -3.98
CA ASP A 79 -16.68 -5.25 -5.04
C ASP A 79 -15.24 -5.72 -4.83
N GLU A 80 -15.04 -7.03 -4.72
CA GLU A 80 -13.72 -7.64 -4.54
C GLU A 80 -12.84 -7.49 -5.78
N HIS A 81 -13.43 -7.30 -6.97
CA HIS A 81 -12.70 -7.18 -8.24
C HIS A 81 -13.19 -5.97 -9.05
N PRO A 82 -12.92 -4.74 -8.55
CA PRO A 82 -13.44 -3.53 -9.16
C PRO A 82 -12.94 -3.36 -10.60
N LYS A 83 -13.91 -3.14 -11.51
CA LYS A 83 -13.64 -2.96 -12.93
C LYS A 83 -12.67 -1.79 -13.19
N CYS A 84 -11.60 -2.06 -13.94
CA CYS A 84 -10.66 -1.03 -14.37
C CYS A 84 -11.37 0.06 -15.22
N PRO A 85 -11.22 1.35 -14.88
CA PRO A 85 -11.67 2.44 -15.72
C PRO A 85 -10.92 2.47 -17.07
N ALA A 86 -11.51 3.14 -18.06
CA ALA A 86 -10.81 3.40 -19.32
C ALA A 86 -9.50 4.15 -19.08
N LYS A 87 -8.42 3.79 -19.79
CA LYS A 87 -7.06 4.32 -19.57
C LYS A 87 -7.01 5.85 -19.52
N THR A 88 -7.76 6.54 -20.38
CA THR A 88 -7.83 8.01 -20.43
C THR A 88 -8.42 8.59 -19.13
N LYS A 89 -9.52 8.03 -18.63
CA LYS A 89 -10.12 8.40 -17.34
C LYS A 89 -9.18 8.08 -16.18
N LEU A 90 -8.60 6.88 -16.16
CA LEU A 90 -7.65 6.48 -15.11
C LEU A 90 -6.47 7.46 -15.04
N THR A 91 -5.94 7.87 -16.18
CA THR A 91 -4.84 8.85 -16.26
C THR A 91 -5.24 10.20 -15.66
N GLN A 92 -6.46 10.67 -15.96
CA GLN A 92 -7.00 11.91 -15.38
C GLN A 92 -7.18 11.80 -13.86
N HIS A 93 -7.72 10.68 -13.37
CA HIS A 93 -7.89 10.43 -11.93
C HIS A 93 -6.54 10.39 -11.21
N VAL A 94 -5.56 9.63 -11.71
CA VAL A 94 -4.22 9.55 -11.10
C VAL A 94 -3.56 10.92 -11.03
N LYS A 95 -3.53 11.67 -12.14
CA LYS A 95 -2.94 13.02 -12.17
C LYS A 95 -3.65 13.97 -11.21
N GLY A 96 -4.98 13.98 -11.24
CA GLY A 96 -5.78 14.83 -10.36
C GLY A 96 -5.59 14.49 -8.89
N PHE A 97 -5.52 13.21 -8.54
CA PHE A 97 -5.31 12.72 -7.18
C PHE A 97 -3.95 13.15 -6.64
N LEU A 98 -2.89 12.99 -7.43
CA LEU A 98 -1.53 13.34 -7.02
C LEU A 98 -1.29 14.85 -6.97
N ALA A 99 -1.99 15.64 -7.79
CA ALA A 99 -1.83 17.11 -7.84
C ALA A 99 -2.54 17.84 -6.70
N GLU A 100 -3.53 17.22 -6.05
CA GLU A 100 -4.40 17.86 -5.06
C GLU A 100 -3.65 18.27 -3.78
N ALA A 101 -2.61 17.52 -3.39
CA ALA A 101 -1.78 17.85 -2.26
C ALA A 101 -0.37 17.28 -2.44
N LYS A 102 0.64 18.00 -1.93
CA LYS A 102 2.01 17.47 -1.79
C LYS A 102 2.07 16.50 -0.61
N ASP A 103 1.49 15.33 -0.80
CA ASP A 103 1.33 14.30 0.20
C ASP A 103 1.92 12.98 -0.32
N PRO A 104 3.05 12.51 0.22
CA PRO A 104 3.74 11.32 -0.29
C PRO A 104 2.87 10.05 -0.17
N ASP A 105 1.91 10.03 0.75
CA ASP A 105 1.05 8.87 0.96
C ASP A 105 0.03 8.69 -0.15
N ARG A 106 -0.23 9.72 -0.97
CA ARG A 106 -1.07 9.58 -2.17
C ARG A 106 -0.39 8.69 -3.21
N ALA A 107 0.90 8.90 -3.47
CA ALA A 107 1.66 8.04 -4.37
C ALA A 107 1.84 6.63 -3.79
N LEU A 108 2.08 6.52 -2.48
CA LEU A 108 2.14 5.24 -1.79
C LEU A 108 0.81 4.48 -1.87
N LEU A 109 -0.33 5.16 -1.71
CA LEU A 109 -1.65 4.57 -1.83
C LEU A 109 -1.85 3.96 -3.20
N LEU A 110 -1.54 4.69 -4.28
CA LEU A 110 -1.73 4.18 -5.63
C LEU A 110 -0.85 2.96 -5.91
N SER A 111 0.40 2.97 -5.44
CA SER A 111 1.28 1.80 -5.52
C SER A 111 0.75 0.61 -4.70
N ALA A 112 0.27 0.86 -3.48
CA ALA A 112 -0.29 -0.19 -2.63
C ALA A 112 -1.59 -0.76 -3.19
N PHE A 113 -2.45 0.09 -3.76
CA PHE A 113 -3.71 -0.28 -4.39
C PHE A 113 -3.46 -1.13 -5.65
N GLY A 114 -2.56 -0.70 -6.55
CA GLY A 114 -2.22 -1.45 -7.76
C GLY A 114 -1.50 -2.77 -7.50
N ALA A 115 -0.80 -2.89 -6.37
CA ALA A 115 -0.12 -4.13 -5.98
C ALA A 115 -1.07 -5.20 -5.42
N GLN A 116 -2.31 -4.84 -5.09
CA GLN A 116 -3.28 -5.81 -4.57
C GLN A 116 -3.68 -6.82 -5.63
N SER A 117 -3.69 -8.10 -5.27
CA SER A 117 -4.05 -9.19 -6.19
C SER A 117 -5.47 -9.06 -6.76
N ALA A 118 -6.35 -8.36 -6.05
CA ALA A 118 -7.72 -8.04 -6.44
C ALA A 118 -7.83 -6.99 -7.57
N ILE A 119 -6.79 -6.20 -7.80
CA ILE A 119 -6.82 -5.00 -8.66
C ILE A 119 -6.10 -5.28 -9.99
N ASP A 120 -6.87 -5.57 -11.05
CA ASP A 120 -6.34 -5.78 -12.41
C ASP A 120 -6.40 -4.49 -13.25
N TRP A 121 -5.56 -3.51 -12.91
CA TRP A 121 -5.53 -2.19 -13.54
C TRP A 121 -4.19 -1.96 -14.25
N PRO A 122 -3.95 -2.56 -15.42
CA PRO A 122 -2.61 -2.72 -16.02
C PRO A 122 -1.89 -1.41 -16.37
N ALA A 123 -2.62 -0.30 -16.47
CA ALA A 123 -2.01 1.02 -16.73
C ALA A 123 -1.60 1.76 -15.45
N LEU A 124 -2.05 1.33 -14.27
CA LEU A 124 -1.89 2.09 -13.02
C LEU A 124 -0.41 2.22 -12.63
N ASP A 125 0.35 1.14 -12.62
CA ASP A 125 1.77 1.16 -12.24
C ASP A 125 2.58 2.14 -13.09
N GLY A 126 2.42 2.07 -14.42
CA GLY A 126 3.11 2.98 -15.33
C GLY A 126 2.71 4.45 -15.13
N LEU A 127 1.46 4.72 -14.76
CA LEU A 127 0.99 6.07 -14.47
C LEU A 127 1.55 6.61 -13.15
N VAL A 128 1.67 5.75 -12.14
CA VAL A 128 2.23 6.12 -10.83
C VAL A 128 3.73 6.37 -10.95
N GLU A 129 4.48 5.53 -11.65
CA GLU A 129 5.92 5.72 -11.88
C GLU A 129 6.21 6.97 -12.71
N ALA A 130 5.44 7.23 -13.76
CA ALA A 130 5.58 8.44 -14.56
C ALA A 130 5.28 9.74 -13.77
N ALA A 131 4.54 9.66 -12.67
CA ALA A 131 4.23 10.80 -11.81
C ALA A 131 5.25 11.00 -10.67
N LYS A 132 6.10 10.00 -10.39
CA LYS A 132 7.21 10.09 -9.43
C LYS A 132 8.50 10.67 -10.07
N ALA A 133 8.63 10.56 -11.40
CA ALA A 133 9.75 11.09 -12.19
C ALA A 133 9.63 12.60 -12.41
#